data_AF-A0A511VB15-F1
#
_entry.id   AF-A0A511VB15-F1
#
_cell.length_a   1.000
_cell.length_b   1.000
_cell.length_c   1.000
_cell.angle_alpha   90.00
_cell.angle_beta   90.00
_cell.angle_gamma   90.00
#
_symmetry.space_group_name_H-M   'P 1'
#
loop_
_entity.id
_entity.type
_entity.pdbx_description
1 polymer ?
#
loop_
_entity_poly.entity_id
_entity_poly.type
_entity_poly.pdbx_seq_one_letter_code
_entity_poly.pdbx_strand_id
1 'polypeptide(L)' 'MDSLKQAQTVNLSEELETREGVTTIRIEPHQEFKITTGQKERAFQGPAVILVNQD' A
#
# COMPACT_ATOMS: atom_id res chain seq x y z
N MET A 1 -15.95 21.47 5.28
CA MET A 1 -16.61 20.47 4.41
C MET A 1 -15.53 19.47 4.02
N ASP A 2 -15.00 18.70 4.98
CA ASP A 2 -13.73 17.99 4.77
C ASP A 2 -13.76 16.52 5.23
N SER A 3 -14.95 16.01 5.58
CA SER A 3 -15.13 14.63 6.04
C SER A 3 -15.47 13.63 4.92
N LEU A 4 -15.74 14.10 3.69
CA LEU A 4 -16.15 13.25 2.57
C LEU A 4 -14.97 12.63 1.80
N LYS A 5 -13.82 13.31 1.70
CA LYS A 5 -12.66 12.80 0.95
C LYS A 5 -11.96 11.65 1.66
N GLN A 6 -11.86 11.70 2.99
CA GLN A 6 -11.21 10.66 3.79
C GLN A 6 -11.98 9.33 3.75
N ALA A 7 -13.31 9.38 3.78
CA ALA A 7 -14.17 8.20 3.71
C ALA A 7 -14.10 7.50 2.33
N GLN A 8 -13.86 8.23 1.24
CA GLN A 8 -13.70 7.64 -0.08
C GLN A 8 -12.35 6.94 -0.26
N THR A 9 -11.26 7.48 0.28
CA THR A 9 -9.92 6.85 0.13
C THR A 9 -9.84 5.53 0.90
N VAL A 10 -10.43 5.46 2.11
CA VAL A 10 -10.46 4.24 2.93
C VAL A 10 -11.24 3.12 2.23
N ASN A 11 -12.41 3.42 1.66
CA ASN A 11 -13.20 2.44 0.91
C ASN A 11 -12.47 1.93 -0.33
N LEU A 12 -11.73 2.79 -1.03
CA LEU A 12 -11.03 2.39 -2.25
C LEU A 12 -9.87 1.43 -1.97
N SER A 13 -9.12 1.65 -0.88
CA SER A 13 -8.06 0.72 -0.47
C SER A 13 -8.63 -0.65 -0.10
N GLU A 14 -9.71 -0.70 0.68
CA GLU A 14 -10.35 -1.97 1.05
C GLU A 14 -10.89 -2.73 -0.16
N GLU A 15 -11.50 -2.02 -1.13
CA GLU A 15 -11.98 -2.63 -2.37
C GLU A 15 -10.81 -3.21 -3.21
N LEU A 16 -9.71 -2.47 -3.33
CA LEU A 16 -8.52 -2.92 -4.08
C LEU A 16 -7.81 -4.10 -3.41
N GLU A 17 -7.84 -4.21 -2.09
CA GLU A 17 -7.28 -5.34 -1.34
C GLU A 17 -8.02 -6.66 -1.62
N THR A 18 -9.30 -6.59 -2.02
CA THR A 18 -10.14 -7.77 -2.30
C THR A 18 -10.11 -8.23 -3.75
N ARG A 19 -9.41 -7.51 -4.64
CA ARG A 19 -9.35 -7.87 -6.06
C ARG A 19 -8.44 -9.08 -6.27
N GLU A 20 -8.96 -10.05 -7.03
CA GLU A 20 -8.16 -11.15 -7.55
C GLU A 20 -6.96 -10.58 -8.33
N GLY A 21 -5.77 -11.13 -8.13
CA GLY A 21 -4.54 -10.62 -8.75
C GLY A 21 -3.82 -9.48 -8.00
N VAL A 22 -4.40 -8.90 -6.93
CA VAL A 22 -3.72 -7.88 -6.11
C VAL A 22 -3.15 -8.50 -4.83
N THR A 23 -1.84 -8.35 -4.62
CA THR A 23 -1.18 -8.71 -3.35
C THR A 23 -1.00 -7.47 -2.49
N THR A 24 -1.45 -7.57 -1.23
CA THR A 24 -1.34 -6.50 -0.24
C THR A 24 -0.31 -6.88 0.81
N ILE A 25 0.69 -6.03 1.01
CA ILE A 25 1.71 -6.18 2.05
C ILE A 25 1.57 -5.02 3.03
N ARG A 26 1.38 -5.35 4.31
CA ARG A 26 1.29 -4.38 5.40
C ARG A 26 2.60 -4.36 6.16
N ILE A 27 3.20 -3.18 6.28
CA ILE A 27 4.45 -2.94 7.01
C ILE A 27 4.10 -2.25 8.32
N GLU A 28 4.56 -2.83 9.43
CA GLU A 28 4.32 -2.29 10.77
C GLU A 28 5.13 -0.99 11.02
N PRO A 29 4.69 -0.13 11.95
CA PRO A 29 5.46 1.05 12.33
C PRO A 29 6.90 0.71 12.75
N HIS A 30 7.84 1.58 12.38
CA HIS A 30 9.28 1.43 12.69
C HIS A 30 9.95 0.18 12.08
N GLN A 31 9.24 -0.58 11.24
CA GLN A 31 9.84 -1.66 10.47
C GLN A 31 10.55 -1.08 9.24
N GLU A 32 11.83 -1.39 9.08
CA GLU A 32 12.58 -1.06 7.88
C GLU A 32 12.23 -2.00 6.74
N PHE A 33 11.98 -1.44 5.56
CA PHE A 33 11.69 -2.21 4.36
C PHE A 33 12.30 -1.57 3.12
N LYS A 34 12.38 -2.37 2.05
CA LYS A 34 13.07 -2.00 0.83
C LYS A 34 12.25 -2.38 -0.38
N ILE A 35 12.06 -1.44 -1.29
CA ILE A 35 11.43 -1.68 -2.57
C ILE A 35 12.50 -1.68 -3.64
N THR A 36 12.66 -2.81 -4.31
CA THR A 36 13.60 -3.00 -5.42
C THR A 36 12.82 -3.10 -6.73
N THR A 37 13.03 -2.14 -7.63
CA THR A 37 12.43 -2.11 -8.97
C THR A 37 13.52 -2.05 -10.03
N GLY A 38 13.71 -3.16 -10.74
CA GLY A 38 14.83 -3.31 -11.68
C GLY A 38 16.17 -3.14 -10.97
N GLN A 39 16.92 -2.08 -11.31
CA GLN A 39 18.22 -1.75 -10.69
C GLN A 39 18.12 -0.68 -9.60
N LYS A 40 16.92 -0.17 -9.30
CA LYS A 40 16.72 0.88 -8.30
C LYS A 40 16.22 0.27 -7.02
N GLU A 41 16.80 0.74 -5.92
CA GLU A 41 16.46 0.30 -4.59
C GLU A 41 16.17 1.52 -3.73
N ARG A 42 15.05 1.49 -3.00
CA ARG A 42 14.71 2.53 -2.02
C ARG A 42 14.36 1.89 -0.69
N ALA A 43 14.99 2.40 0.36
CA ALA A 43 14.71 2.05 1.74
C ALA A 43 13.67 3.00 2.34
N PHE A 44 12.79 2.45 3.16
CA PHE A 44 11.69 3.14 3.82
C PHE A 44 11.52 2.61 5.24
N GLN A 45 10.88 3.39 6.10
CA GLN A 45 10.42 2.97 7.42
C GLN A 45 8.90 3.05 7.48
N GLY A 46 8.27 2.01 8.06
CA GLY A 46 6.82 1.94 8.21
C GLY A 46 6.23 2.99 9.17
N PRO A 47 4.90 3.13 9.22
CA PRO A 47 3.92 2.21 8.63
C PRO A 47 3.68 2.48 7.14
N ALA A 48 3.44 1.41 6.37
CA ALA A 48 3.11 1.50 4.96
C ALA A 48 2.22 0.34 4.50
N VAL A 49 1.41 0.58 3.47
CA VAL A 49 0.66 -0.47 2.76
C VAL A 49 1.13 -0.48 1.31
N ILE A 50 1.56 -1.65 0.83
CA ILE A 50 2.02 -1.85 -0.54
C ILE A 50 0.96 -2.68 -1.27
N LEU A 51 0.45 -2.14 -2.38
CA LEU A 51 -0.46 -2.83 -3.28
C LEU A 51 0.30 -3.20 -4.55
N VAL A 52 0.36 -4.49 -4.87
CA VAL A 52 1.02 -5.01 -6.08
C VAL A 52 -0.02 -5.67 -6.96
N ASN A 53 -0.23 -5.14 -8.16
CA ASN A 53 -1.05 -5.79 -9.18
C ASN A 53 -0.20 -6.84 -9.93
N GLN A 54 -0.66 -8.09 -9.98
CA GLN A 54 0.00 -9.23 -10.63
C GLN A 54 -0.65 -9.66 -11.96
N ASP A 55 -1.72 -8.97 -12.38
CA ASP A 55 -2.35 -9.16 -13.69
C ASP A 55 -1.64 -8.43 -14.84
#